data_AF-A0A3B8IVP8-F1
#
_entry.id   AF-A0A3B8IVP8-F1
#
_cell.length_a   1.000
_cell.length_b   1.000
_cell.length_c   1.000
_cell.angle_alpha   90.00
_cell.angle_beta   90.00
_cell.angle_gamma   90.00
#
_symmetry.space_group_name_H-M   'P 1'
#
loop_
_entity.id
_entity.type
_entity.pdbx_description
1 polymer ?
#
loop_
_entity_poly.entity_id
_entity_poly.type
_entity_poly.pdbx_seq_one_letter_code
_entity_poly.pdbx_strand_id
1 'polypeptide(L)'
;MQETYESAGLHKGEVFHQGLLYPTLLIMLAGMLLYRSGIFHNYRAWRYYWPVSLTVLGVGLLVNYLRFYHWTYQYFDPVTNIWKGWLFTFPKELLGLGYILFFNGVYQKLLKTARFKIISNVGKTALSNYILQNILLGLVFYGYGLGQFNHWSRFEVLGIVALIWVIQGALSALWLRKYPQGPLERLWRRLTYRSFEEPKAVTK
;
A
#
# COMPACT_ATOMS: atom_id res chain seq x y z
N MET A 1 37.69 6.40 15.56
CA MET A 1 36.70 6.82 14.54
C MET A 1 35.28 6.74 15.14
N GLN A 2 35.09 7.27 16.36
CA GLN A 2 33.89 7.01 17.19
C GLN A 2 33.31 8.30 17.79
N GLU A 3 33.90 9.47 17.50
CA GLU A 3 33.53 10.76 18.11
C GLU A 3 32.72 11.69 17.19
N THR A 4 32.36 11.28 15.97
CA THR A 4 31.70 12.19 15.00
C THR A 4 30.17 12.05 14.97
N TYR A 5 29.57 11.15 15.77
CA TYR A 5 28.12 10.92 15.77
C TYR A 5 27.34 11.69 16.84
N GLU A 6 28.01 12.38 17.77
CA GLU A 6 27.34 13.02 18.91
C GLU A 6 26.99 14.51 18.71
N SER A 7 27.34 15.14 17.58
CA SER A 7 27.21 16.60 17.40
C SER A 7 26.32 17.06 16.25
N ALA A 8 25.17 16.42 16.07
CA ALA A 8 24.02 17.08 15.46
C ALA A 8 22.86 16.88 16.41
N GLY A 9 22.18 17.96 16.79
CA GLY A 9 20.89 17.90 17.49
C GLY A 9 19.86 17.21 16.61
N LEU A 10 19.97 15.88 16.52
CA LEU A 10 18.99 14.95 15.98
C LEU A 10 17.73 15.25 16.78
N HIS A 11 16.84 16.05 16.19
CA HIS A 11 15.52 16.27 16.73
C HIS A 11 14.96 14.86 16.96
N LYS A 12 14.73 14.52 18.24
CA LYS A 12 14.01 13.30 18.65
C LYS A 12 12.83 13.19 17.69
N GLY A 13 12.57 12.01 17.13
CA GLY A 13 11.73 11.75 15.94
C GLY A 13 10.29 12.30 15.90
N GLU A 14 9.93 13.25 16.75
CA GLU A 14 8.74 14.09 16.70
C GLU A 14 8.47 14.67 15.31
N VAL A 15 9.48 15.16 14.59
CA VAL A 15 9.29 15.66 13.20
C VAL A 15 8.90 14.54 12.23
N PHE A 16 9.43 13.32 12.43
CA PHE A 16 9.09 12.16 11.62
C PHE A 16 7.64 11.67 11.89
N HIS A 17 7.21 11.67 13.15
CA HIS A 17 5.84 11.33 13.53
C HIS A 17 4.83 12.41 13.05
N GLN A 18 5.18 13.69 13.20
CA GLN A 18 4.39 14.81 12.67
C GLN A 18 4.25 14.72 11.15
N GLY A 19 5.32 14.36 10.44
CA GLY A 19 5.32 14.18 8.98
C GLY A 19 4.45 13.03 8.46
N LEU A 20 4.08 12.05 9.29
CA LEU A 20 3.23 10.92 8.90
C LEU A 20 1.76 11.10 9.29
N LEU A 21 1.49 11.76 10.42
CA LEU A 21 0.14 11.96 10.92
C LEU A 21 -0.71 12.82 9.97
N TYR A 22 -0.20 13.99 9.56
CA TYR A 22 -0.97 14.91 8.72
C TYR A 22 -1.35 14.33 7.34
N PRO A 23 -0.44 13.74 6.54
CA PRO A 23 -0.83 13.13 5.27
C PRO A 23 -1.82 11.97 5.44
N THR A 24 -1.67 11.16 6.49
CA THR A 24 -2.56 10.03 6.75
C THR A 24 -3.97 10.50 7.07
N LEU A 25 -4.10 11.50 7.95
CA LEU A 25 -5.39 12.11 8.28
C LEU A 25 -6.03 12.76 7.04
N LEU A 26 -5.23 13.43 6.20
CA LEU A 26 -5.70 14.02 4.95
C LEU A 26 -6.33 12.98 4.01
N ILE A 27 -5.63 11.87 3.75
CA ILE A 27 -6.16 10.79 2.89
C ILE A 27 -7.39 10.14 3.54
N MET A 28 -7.39 9.92 4.85
CA MET A 28 -8.53 9.33 5.56
C MET A 28 -9.78 10.21 5.41
N LEU A 29 -9.64 11.51 5.66
CA LEU A 29 -10.73 12.48 5.48
C LEU A 29 -11.19 12.55 4.02
N ALA A 30 -10.26 12.61 3.07
CA ALA A 30 -10.59 12.59 1.65
C ALA A 30 -11.35 11.30 1.27
N GLY A 31 -10.90 10.14 1.75
CA GLY A 31 -11.57 8.85 1.55
C GLY A 31 -12.99 8.82 2.12
N MET A 32 -13.20 9.37 3.33
CA MET A 32 -14.54 9.49 3.92
C MET A 32 -15.47 10.40 3.12
N LEU A 33 -14.96 11.54 2.63
CA LEU A 33 -15.73 12.45 1.78
C LEU A 33 -16.11 11.79 0.44
N LEU A 34 -15.16 11.09 -0.19
CA LEU A 34 -15.42 10.30 -1.39
C LEU A 34 -16.46 9.22 -1.12
N TYR A 35 -16.38 8.51 0.02
CA TYR A 35 -17.36 7.51 0.39
C TYR A 35 -18.76 8.10 0.55
N ARG A 36 -18.86 9.22 1.26
CA ARG A 36 -20.12 9.94 1.49
C ARG A 36 -20.73 10.50 0.20
N SER A 37 -19.89 10.78 -0.81
CA SER A 37 -20.35 11.24 -2.13
C SER A 37 -21.03 10.14 -2.98
N GLY A 38 -20.97 8.87 -2.56
CA GLY A 38 -21.66 7.75 -3.22
C GLY A 38 -20.96 7.19 -4.46
N ILE A 39 -19.79 7.71 -4.85
CA ILE A 39 -19.07 7.30 -6.07
C ILE A 39 -18.66 5.82 -6.09
N PHE A 40 -18.51 5.18 -4.92
CA PHE A 40 -18.18 3.75 -4.83
C PHE A 40 -19.37 2.84 -5.13
N HIS A 41 -20.61 3.34 -4.96
CA HIS A 41 -21.82 2.60 -5.35
C HIS A 41 -22.15 2.83 -6.82
N ASN A 42 -22.06 4.08 -7.28
CA ASN A 42 -22.27 4.45 -8.66
C ASN A 42 -21.39 5.64 -9.03
N TYR A 43 -20.39 5.42 -9.87
CA TYR A 43 -19.46 6.48 -10.31
C TYR A 43 -20.16 7.62 -11.06
N ARG A 44 -21.37 7.38 -11.61
CA ARG A 44 -22.20 8.41 -12.25
C ARG A 44 -22.82 9.40 -11.27
N ALA A 45 -22.66 9.19 -9.95
CA ALA A 45 -23.00 10.19 -8.94
C ALA A 45 -22.32 11.54 -9.23
N TRP A 46 -21.15 11.52 -9.87
CA TRP A 46 -20.50 12.72 -10.39
C TRP A 46 -20.67 12.82 -11.90
N ARG A 47 -21.28 13.91 -12.37
CA ARG A 47 -21.45 14.20 -13.81
C ARG A 47 -20.12 14.19 -14.56
N TYR A 48 -19.06 14.71 -13.93
CA TYR A 48 -17.71 14.85 -14.51
C TYR A 48 -16.70 13.85 -13.93
N TYR A 49 -17.15 12.66 -13.55
CA TYR A 49 -16.29 11.65 -12.90
C TYR A 49 -15.00 11.34 -13.68
N TRP A 50 -15.12 11.00 -14.97
CA TRP A 50 -13.97 10.61 -15.80
C TRP A 50 -13.00 11.76 -16.04
N PRO A 51 -13.44 12.97 -16.45
CA PRO A 51 -12.55 14.13 -16.53
C PRO A 51 -11.80 14.38 -15.21
N VAL A 52 -12.50 14.42 -14.07
CA VAL A 52 -11.88 14.64 -12.76
C VAL A 52 -10.86 13.54 -12.44
N SER A 53 -11.23 12.27 -12.64
CA SER A 53 -10.33 11.14 -12.38
C SER A 53 -9.07 11.19 -13.24
N LEU A 54 -9.19 11.49 -14.53
CA LEU A 54 -8.06 11.57 -15.46
C LEU A 54 -7.19 12.80 -15.18
N THR A 55 -7.79 13.94 -14.82
CA THR A 55 -7.04 15.14 -14.42
C THR A 55 -6.26 14.90 -13.13
N VAL A 56 -6.88 14.35 -12.09
CA VAL A 56 -6.20 14.07 -10.81
C VAL A 56 -5.07 13.06 -11.01
N LEU A 57 -5.30 12.00 -11.78
CA LEU A 57 -4.27 11.02 -12.10
C LEU A 57 -3.14 11.63 -12.94
N GLY A 58 -3.47 12.40 -13.97
CA GLY A 58 -2.51 13.06 -14.85
C GLY A 58 -1.63 14.07 -14.11
N VAL A 59 -2.24 14.92 -13.27
CA VAL A 59 -1.50 15.87 -12.41
C VAL A 59 -0.65 15.10 -11.40
N GLY A 60 -1.17 14.05 -10.77
CA GLY A 60 -0.41 13.21 -9.85
C GLY A 60 0.83 12.57 -10.51
N LEU A 61 0.67 12.02 -11.72
CA LEU A 61 1.77 11.44 -12.49
C LEU A 61 2.80 12.49 -12.89
N LEU A 62 2.35 13.67 -13.35
CA LEU A 62 3.22 14.77 -13.71
C LEU A 62 4.05 15.25 -12.51
N VAL A 63 3.40 15.52 -11.37
CA VAL A 63 4.08 15.95 -10.14
C VAL A 63 5.07 14.88 -9.66
N ASN A 64 4.68 13.61 -9.73
CA ASN A 64 5.58 12.51 -9.36
C ASN A 64 6.80 12.41 -10.29
N TYR A 65 6.61 12.62 -11.60
CA TYR A 65 7.71 12.68 -12.56
C TYR A 65 8.63 13.87 -12.31
N LEU A 66 8.08 15.07 -12.09
CA LEU A 66 8.88 16.27 -11.78
C LEU A 66 9.68 16.10 -10.49
N ARG A 67 9.08 15.48 -9.47
CA ARG A 67 9.80 15.12 -8.24
C ARG A 67 10.92 14.14 -8.53
N PHE A 68 10.62 13.05 -9.24
CA PHE A 68 11.63 12.05 -9.62
C PHE A 68 12.80 12.69 -10.37
N TYR A 69 12.51 13.53 -11.38
CA TYR A 69 13.52 14.24 -12.17
C TYR A 69 14.40 15.13 -11.29
N HIS A 70 13.78 15.95 -10.44
CA HIS A 70 14.50 16.85 -9.55
C HIS A 70 15.42 16.08 -8.59
N TRP A 71 14.93 15.02 -7.96
CA TRP A 71 15.70 14.24 -6.99
C TRP A 71 16.77 13.35 -7.65
N THR A 72 16.65 13.06 -8.94
CA THR A 72 17.61 12.24 -9.69
C THR A 72 18.71 13.08 -10.34
N TYR A 73 18.35 14.20 -10.96
CA TYR A 73 19.27 15.00 -11.79
C TYR A 73 19.67 16.34 -11.19
N GLN A 74 18.94 16.83 -10.18
CA GLN A 74 19.13 18.12 -9.53
C GLN A 74 19.22 17.99 -8.01
N TYR A 75 19.81 16.89 -7.53
CA TYR A 75 19.81 16.55 -6.11
C TYR A 75 20.55 17.55 -5.22
N PHE A 76 21.44 18.37 -5.80
CA PHE A 76 22.12 19.46 -5.10
C PHE A 76 21.36 20.79 -5.13
N ASP A 77 20.29 20.92 -5.92
CA ASP A 77 19.50 22.14 -6.00
C ASP A 77 18.41 22.11 -4.92
N PRO A 78 18.50 22.95 -3.86
CA PRO A 78 17.47 22.95 -2.83
C PRO A 78 16.13 23.48 -3.37
N VAL A 79 15.03 22.86 -2.93
CA VAL A 79 13.68 23.37 -3.21
C VAL A 79 13.41 24.59 -2.33
N THR A 80 13.66 25.78 -2.86
CA THR A 80 13.44 27.06 -2.14
C THR A 80 12.03 27.60 -2.28
N ASN A 81 11.31 27.22 -3.34
CA ASN A 81 9.94 27.64 -3.56
C ASN A 81 8.96 26.80 -2.71
N ILE A 82 8.20 27.47 -1.84
CA ILE A 82 7.25 26.80 -0.92
C ILE A 82 6.20 25.96 -1.67
N TRP A 83 5.65 26.45 -2.78
CA TRP A 83 4.64 25.72 -3.58
C TRP A 83 5.22 24.46 -4.20
N LYS A 84 6.44 24.55 -4.75
CA LYS A 84 7.18 23.38 -5.25
C LYS A 84 7.44 22.38 -4.12
N GLY A 85 7.76 22.87 -2.92
CA GLY A 85 7.90 22.06 -1.70
C GLY A 85 6.63 21.27 -1.40
N TRP A 86 5.48 21.93 -1.29
CA TRP A 86 4.19 21.27 -1.03
C TRP A 86 3.84 20.20 -2.08
N LEU A 87 4.05 20.50 -3.37
CA LEU A 87 3.81 19.53 -4.44
C LEU A 87 4.71 18.28 -4.32
N PHE A 88 5.96 18.45 -3.88
CA PHE A 88 6.91 17.35 -3.74
C PHE A 88 6.73 16.57 -2.42
N THR A 89 6.09 17.17 -1.42
CA THR A 89 5.77 16.52 -0.14
C THR A 89 4.58 15.56 -0.24
N PHE A 90 3.53 15.91 -1.00
CA PHE A 90 2.27 15.12 -1.07
C PHE A 90 1.96 14.41 -2.42
N PRO A 91 2.95 13.94 -3.20
CA PRO A 91 2.70 13.36 -4.51
C PRO A 91 2.02 11.98 -4.41
N LYS A 92 2.32 11.21 -3.35
CA LYS A 92 1.79 9.86 -3.15
C LYS A 92 0.32 9.88 -2.75
N GLU A 93 -0.10 10.89 -1.99
CA GLU A 93 -1.49 11.16 -1.59
C GLU A 93 -2.32 11.48 -2.83
N LEU A 94 -1.83 12.41 -3.67
CA LEU A 94 -2.49 12.81 -4.91
C LEU A 94 -2.60 11.65 -5.89
N LEU A 95 -1.52 10.88 -6.06
CA LEU A 95 -1.53 9.66 -6.87
C LEU A 95 -2.49 8.61 -6.30
N GLY A 96 -2.53 8.42 -4.98
CA GLY A 96 -3.45 7.52 -4.31
C GLY A 96 -4.91 7.84 -4.63
N LEU A 97 -5.29 9.12 -4.55
CA LEU A 97 -6.62 9.59 -4.96
C LEU A 97 -6.89 9.36 -6.45
N GLY A 98 -5.92 9.67 -7.30
CA GLY A 98 -6.01 9.42 -8.75
C GLY A 98 -6.25 7.94 -9.07
N TYR A 99 -5.49 7.04 -8.43
CA TYR A 99 -5.64 5.60 -8.59
C TYR A 99 -7.00 5.10 -8.09
N ILE A 100 -7.44 5.53 -6.89
CA ILE A 100 -8.74 5.10 -6.34
C ILE A 100 -9.88 5.52 -7.28
N LEU A 101 -9.89 6.77 -7.75
CA LEU A 101 -10.89 7.24 -8.70
C LEU A 101 -10.82 6.47 -10.03
N PHE A 102 -9.62 6.32 -10.60
CA PHE A 102 -9.48 5.65 -11.88
C PHE A 102 -9.91 4.19 -11.81
N PHE A 103 -9.38 3.42 -10.86
CA PHE A 103 -9.70 2.01 -10.71
C PHE A 103 -11.14 1.77 -10.27
N ASN A 104 -11.74 2.65 -9.46
CA ASN A 104 -13.16 2.55 -9.13
C ASN A 104 -14.04 2.74 -10.38
N GLY A 105 -13.75 3.73 -11.22
CA GLY A 105 -14.46 3.94 -12.49
C GLY A 105 -14.32 2.76 -13.45
N VAL A 106 -13.08 2.26 -13.62
CA VAL A 106 -12.78 1.09 -14.46
C VAL A 106 -13.50 -0.14 -13.94
N TYR A 107 -13.45 -0.39 -12.63
CA TYR A 107 -14.11 -1.53 -12.00
C TYR A 107 -15.61 -1.52 -12.27
N GLN A 108 -16.28 -0.39 -12.00
CA GLN A 108 -17.73 -0.28 -12.16
C GLN A 108 -18.17 -0.28 -13.63
N LYS A 109 -17.37 0.28 -14.54
CA LYS A 109 -17.72 0.38 -15.97
C LYS A 109 -17.43 -0.89 -16.75
N LEU A 110 -16.29 -1.56 -16.49
CA LEU A 110 -15.76 -2.62 -17.34
C LEU A 110 -15.68 -3.98 -16.64
N LEU A 111 -15.45 -4.01 -15.32
CA LEU A 111 -15.07 -5.23 -14.62
C LEU A 111 -16.17 -5.76 -13.67
N LYS A 112 -17.35 -5.15 -13.65
CA LYS A 112 -18.45 -5.54 -12.75
C LYS A 112 -18.88 -7.00 -12.93
N THR A 113 -18.74 -7.53 -14.15
CA THR A 113 -19.05 -8.93 -14.50
C THR A 113 -17.83 -9.86 -14.47
N ALA A 114 -16.62 -9.31 -14.34
CA ALA A 114 -15.39 -10.08 -14.36
C ALA A 114 -15.22 -10.87 -13.06
N ARG A 115 -15.04 -12.19 -13.18
CA ARG A 115 -14.80 -13.08 -12.04
C ARG A 115 -13.32 -13.20 -11.75
N PHE A 116 -12.78 -12.32 -10.91
CA PHE A 116 -11.38 -12.39 -10.49
C PHE A 116 -11.15 -13.43 -9.39
N LYS A 117 -11.37 -14.72 -9.70
CA LYS A 117 -11.27 -15.81 -8.71
C LYS A 117 -9.89 -15.89 -8.06
N ILE A 118 -8.82 -15.69 -8.84
CA ILE A 118 -7.44 -15.73 -8.32
C ILE A 118 -7.19 -14.54 -7.38
N ILE A 119 -7.54 -13.32 -7.79
CA ILE A 119 -7.37 -12.12 -6.94
C ILE A 119 -8.22 -12.23 -5.67
N SER A 120 -9.44 -12.75 -5.77
CA SER A 120 -10.30 -13.03 -4.61
C SER A 120 -9.67 -14.05 -3.66
N ASN A 121 -9.04 -15.09 -4.19
CA ASN A 121 -8.34 -16.10 -3.39
C ASN A 121 -7.13 -15.51 -2.66
N VAL A 122 -6.32 -14.71 -3.37
CA VAL A 122 -5.17 -14.00 -2.78
C VAL A 122 -5.66 -13.03 -1.70
N GLY A 123 -6.76 -12.31 -1.93
CA GLY A 123 -7.36 -11.39 -0.95
C GLY A 123 -7.84 -12.08 0.33
N LYS A 124 -8.42 -13.29 0.23
CA LYS A 124 -8.83 -14.11 1.40
C LYS A 124 -7.67 -14.66 2.21
N THR A 125 -6.45 -14.56 1.69
CA THR A 125 -5.20 -15.09 2.26
C THR A 125 -4.11 -14.01 2.35
N ALA A 126 -4.52 -12.73 2.41
CA ALA A 126 -3.61 -11.59 2.32
C ALA A 126 -2.56 -11.51 3.44
N LEU A 127 -2.95 -11.76 4.70
CA LEU A 127 -2.02 -11.75 5.85
C LEU A 127 -1.05 -12.93 5.77
N SER A 128 -1.57 -14.11 5.43
CA SER A 128 -0.75 -15.32 5.26
C SER A 128 0.26 -15.14 4.13
N ASN A 129 -0.16 -14.58 3.00
CA ASN A 129 0.71 -14.30 1.87
C ASN A 129 1.75 -13.22 2.19
N TYR A 130 1.37 -12.17 2.92
CA TYR A 130 2.30 -11.14 3.36
C TYR A 130 3.41 -11.72 4.24
N ILE A 131 3.07 -12.52 5.25
CA ILE A 131 4.06 -13.15 6.13
C ILE A 131 4.92 -14.15 5.37
N LEU A 132 4.31 -15.00 4.52
CA LEU A 132 5.05 -15.93 3.67
C LEU A 132 6.02 -15.18 2.75
N GLN A 133 5.60 -14.08 2.13
CA GLN A 133 6.47 -13.25 1.29
C GLN A 133 7.67 -12.72 2.06
N ASN A 134 7.46 -12.17 3.26
CA ASN A 134 8.54 -11.63 4.08
C ASN A 134 9.52 -12.72 4.50
N ILE A 135 9.04 -13.91 4.87
CA ILE A 135 9.90 -15.04 5.20
C ILE A 135 10.73 -15.47 3.98
N LEU A 136 10.08 -15.65 2.82
CA LEU A 136 10.77 -16.05 1.58
C LEU A 136 11.82 -15.02 1.17
N LEU A 137 11.47 -13.74 1.12
CA LEU A 137 12.41 -12.68 0.77
C LEU A 137 13.50 -12.50 1.82
N GLY A 138 13.19 -12.66 3.10
CA GLY A 138 14.19 -12.65 4.18
C GLY A 138 15.20 -13.79 4.03
N LEU A 139 14.74 -15.01 3.75
CA LEU A 139 15.60 -16.15 3.49
C LEU A 139 16.44 -15.99 2.21
N VAL A 140 15.93 -15.31 1.18
CA VAL A 140 16.70 -15.09 -0.05
C VAL A 140 17.73 -13.98 0.13
N PHE A 141 17.32 -12.82 0.66
CA PHE A 141 18.14 -11.61 0.62
C PHE A 141 18.93 -11.35 1.89
N TYR A 142 18.47 -11.76 3.09
CA TYR A 142 19.22 -11.48 4.31
C TYR A 142 20.38 -12.46 4.54
N GLY A 143 21.38 -11.98 5.29
CA GLY A 143 22.62 -12.71 5.58
C GLY A 143 22.44 -13.98 6.43
N TYR A 144 21.31 -14.13 7.13
CA TYR A 144 20.97 -15.40 7.82
C TYR A 144 20.38 -16.46 6.88
N GLY A 145 20.07 -16.10 5.63
CA GLY A 145 19.55 -17.00 4.61
C GLY A 145 20.59 -17.26 3.53
N LEU A 146 20.28 -16.90 2.28
CA LEU A 146 21.17 -17.04 1.11
C LEU A 146 22.07 -15.82 0.87
N GLY A 147 21.90 -14.73 1.63
CA GLY A 147 22.77 -13.56 1.58
C GLY A 147 22.77 -12.81 0.25
N GLN A 148 21.72 -12.91 -0.57
CA GLN A 148 21.68 -12.37 -1.93
C GLN A 148 21.45 -10.85 -2.02
N PHE A 149 21.59 -10.13 -0.90
CA PHE A 149 21.39 -8.68 -0.88
C PHE A 149 22.32 -7.97 -1.87
N ASN A 150 21.77 -7.14 -2.75
CA ASN A 150 22.51 -6.36 -3.75
C ASN A 150 23.33 -7.19 -4.77
N HIS A 151 23.02 -8.48 -4.95
CA HIS A 151 23.67 -9.33 -5.96
C HIS A 151 22.90 -9.37 -7.30
N TRP A 152 21.68 -8.85 -7.33
CA TRP A 152 20.76 -8.95 -8.45
C TRP A 152 20.44 -7.55 -8.98
N SER A 153 20.36 -7.41 -10.29
CA SER A 153 19.83 -6.20 -10.92
C SER A 153 18.35 -6.02 -10.61
N ARG A 154 17.86 -4.80 -10.73
CA ARG A 154 16.43 -4.48 -10.48
C ARG A 154 15.49 -5.28 -11.38
N PHE A 155 15.89 -5.56 -12.62
CA PHE A 155 15.09 -6.34 -13.56
C PHE A 155 15.00 -7.81 -13.14
N GLU A 156 16.07 -8.40 -12.65
CA GLU A 156 16.03 -9.80 -12.21
C GLU A 156 15.21 -9.96 -10.93
N VAL A 157 15.27 -8.99 -10.01
CA VAL A 157 14.42 -8.97 -8.81
C VAL A 157 12.93 -8.94 -9.17
N LEU A 158 12.53 -8.24 -10.24
CA LEU A 158 11.14 -8.30 -10.73
C LEU A 158 10.71 -9.71 -11.13
N GLY A 159 11.63 -10.50 -11.72
CA GLY A 159 11.40 -11.92 -12.02
C GLY A 159 11.16 -12.75 -10.76
N ILE A 160 11.97 -12.54 -9.72
CA ILE A 160 11.80 -13.20 -8.41
C ILE A 160 10.43 -12.84 -7.81
N VAL A 161 10.04 -11.57 -7.84
CA VAL A 161 8.73 -11.11 -7.33
C VAL A 161 7.58 -11.78 -8.10
N ALA A 162 7.66 -11.81 -9.43
CA ALA A 162 6.65 -12.47 -10.26
C ALA A 162 6.53 -13.96 -9.95
N LEU A 163 7.65 -14.65 -9.76
CA LEU A 163 7.69 -16.06 -9.35
C LEU A 163 7.00 -16.27 -8.00
N ILE A 164 7.32 -15.44 -7.00
CA ILE A 164 6.68 -15.50 -5.68
C ILE A 164 5.16 -15.28 -5.79
N TRP A 165 4.71 -14.33 -6.61
CA TRP A 165 3.28 -14.08 -6.81
C TRP A 165 2.56 -15.27 -7.44
N VAL A 166 3.18 -15.94 -8.42
CA VAL A 166 2.61 -17.16 -9.04
C VAL A 166 2.49 -18.27 -8.00
N ILE A 167 3.56 -18.50 -7.21
CA ILE A 167 3.58 -19.51 -6.15
C ILE A 167 2.50 -19.21 -5.11
N GLN A 168 2.43 -17.97 -4.61
CA GLN A 168 1.42 -17.56 -3.64
C GLN A 168 0.00 -17.68 -4.20
N GLY A 169 -0.24 -17.25 -5.44
CA GLY A 169 -1.54 -17.39 -6.08
C GLY A 169 -1.98 -18.86 -6.18
N ALA A 170 -1.06 -19.76 -6.54
CA ALA A 170 -1.31 -21.20 -6.59
C ALA A 170 -1.58 -21.78 -5.19
N LEU A 171 -0.74 -21.44 -4.20
CA LEU A 171 -0.90 -21.88 -2.82
C LEU A 171 -2.23 -21.38 -2.21
N SER A 172 -2.57 -20.11 -2.40
CA SER A 172 -3.86 -19.54 -2.01
C SER A 172 -5.03 -20.29 -2.64
N ALA A 173 -4.95 -20.60 -3.94
CA ALA A 173 -6.01 -21.32 -4.63
C ALA A 173 -6.14 -22.77 -4.15
N LEU A 174 -5.02 -23.48 -3.92
CA LEU A 174 -5.02 -24.84 -3.42
C LEU A 174 -5.52 -24.92 -1.97
N TRP A 175 -5.09 -23.99 -1.12
CA TRP A 175 -5.52 -23.88 0.26
C TRP A 175 -7.03 -23.64 0.36
N LEU A 176 -7.54 -22.71 -0.45
CA LEU A 176 -8.95 -22.33 -0.43
C LEU A 176 -9.90 -23.39 -1.02
N ARG A 177 -9.37 -24.46 -1.64
CA ARG A 177 -10.17 -25.65 -1.98
C ARG A 177 -10.54 -26.46 -0.74
N LYS A 178 -9.72 -26.41 0.32
CA LYS A 178 -9.91 -27.19 1.56
C LYS A 178 -10.40 -26.35 2.73
N TYR A 179 -9.96 -25.09 2.83
CA TYR A 179 -10.28 -24.20 3.95
C TYR A 179 -10.90 -22.89 3.44
N PRO A 180 -11.91 -22.31 4.11
CA PRO A 180 -12.59 -21.11 3.62
C PRO A 180 -11.77 -19.82 3.75
N GLN A 181 -10.69 -19.84 4.52
CA GLN A 181 -9.90 -18.66 4.89
C GLN A 181 -8.43 -19.06 5.08
N GLY A 182 -7.50 -18.10 4.93
CA GLY A 182 -6.08 -18.34 5.18
C GLY A 182 -5.76 -18.67 6.66
N PRO A 183 -4.64 -19.36 6.89
CA PRO A 183 -4.29 -19.88 8.22
C PRO A 183 -4.07 -18.76 9.25
N LEU A 184 -3.31 -17.72 8.91
CA LEU A 184 -3.04 -16.60 9.82
C LEU A 184 -4.27 -15.73 10.01
N GLU A 185 -5.10 -15.58 8.98
CA GLU A 185 -6.34 -14.83 9.07
C GLU A 185 -7.34 -15.53 10.00
N ARG A 186 -7.38 -16.87 9.98
CA ARG A 186 -8.19 -17.66 10.93
C ARG A 186 -7.66 -17.50 12.35
N LEU A 187 -6.35 -17.51 12.54
CA LEU A 187 -5.73 -17.29 13.85
C LEU A 187 -6.03 -15.88 14.37
N TRP A 188 -5.82 -14.87 13.53
CA TRP A 188 -6.10 -13.48 13.85
C TRP A 188 -7.58 -13.29 14.24
N ARG A 189 -8.51 -13.83 13.44
CA ARG A 189 -9.94 -13.79 13.75
C ARG A 189 -10.24 -14.43 15.11
N ARG A 190 -9.63 -15.57 15.42
CA ARG A 190 -9.81 -16.21 16.73
C ARG A 190 -9.28 -15.35 17.88
N LEU A 191 -8.13 -14.70 17.72
CA LEU A 191 -7.56 -13.84 18.76
C LEU A 191 -8.41 -12.58 18.98
N THR A 192 -8.82 -11.91 17.89
CA THR A 192 -9.64 -10.69 17.99
C THR A 192 -11.00 -10.98 18.61
N TYR A 193 -11.76 -11.95 18.10
CA TYR A 193 -13.13 -12.17 18.58
C TYR A 193 -13.21 -12.90 19.92
N ARG A 194 -12.27 -13.81 20.25
CA ARG A 194 -12.24 -14.41 21.60
C ARG A 194 -11.87 -13.42 22.70
N SER A 195 -11.19 -12.33 22.36
CA SER A 195 -10.88 -11.27 23.31
C SER A 195 -12.09 -10.39 23.65
N PHE A 196 -13.15 -10.40 22.83
CA PHE A 196 -14.38 -9.63 23.06
C PHE A 196 -15.55 -10.50 23.58
N GLU A 197 -15.38 -11.82 23.66
CA GLU A 197 -16.27 -12.67 24.43
C GLU A 197 -15.84 -12.60 25.91
N GLU A 198 -16.39 -11.64 26.66
CA GLU A 198 -16.34 -11.68 28.13
C GLU A 198 -16.83 -13.06 28.61
N PRO A 199 -16.24 -13.64 29.67
CA PRO A 199 -16.68 -14.91 30.20
C PRO A 199 -18.15 -14.75 30.62
N LYS A 200 -19.05 -15.49 29.96
CA LYS A 200 -20.44 -15.61 30.39
C LYS A 200 -20.41 -16.04 31.85
N ALA A 201 -20.76 -15.12 32.75
CA ALA A 201 -20.96 -15.43 34.15
C ALA A 201 -21.98 -16.57 34.20
N VAL A 202 -21.53 -17.75 34.62
CA VAL A 202 -22.39 -18.87 34.92
C VAL A 202 -23.12 -18.50 36.21
N THR A 203 -24.27 -17.85 36.08
CA THR A 203 -25.24 -17.77 37.17
C THR A 203 -25.83 -19.17 37.36
N LYS A 204 -25.45 -19.80 38.47
CA LYS A 204 -26.25 -20.81 39.14
C LYS A 204 -26.99 -20.14 40.29
#